data_AF-A0A496WKY6-F1
#
_entry.id   AF-A0A496WKY6-F1
#
_cell.length_a   1.000
_cell.length_b   1.000
_cell.length_c   1.000
_cell.angle_alpha   90.00
_cell.angle_beta   90.00
_cell.angle_gamma   90.00
#
_symmetry.space_group_name_H-M   'P 1'
#
loop_
_entity.id
_entity.type
_entity.pdbx_description
1 polymer ?
#
loop_
_entity_poly.entity_id
_entity_poly.type
_entity_poly.pdbx_seq_one_letter_code
_entity_poly.pdbx_strand_id
1 'polypeptide(L)'
;MASNTKANGTSTLFHLLDLNDYGLEEVPPTKRREVKEEVRIILEEEIFNDIADGKSPVKGEGRFQRLDKDYAKDEKGGVRTANLELEGDLLSDLQIKNAQGSKLFIGHKGKEVPKSDGHNQMSDKAKSWARKSKMPKRRYIPADDQLFVKSITDNIRRIIKSATPTEEERQQRRREELEDEGGELVDIDDSRATRTPATSGITAPATGVTVESLFSESSLEAFVAQAIQRRQNGR
;
A
#
# COMPACT_ATOMS: atom_id res chain seq x y z
N MET A 1 -6.05 3.68 7.68
CA MET A 1 -6.34 5.07 8.08
C MET A 1 -6.56 5.89 6.83
N ALA A 2 -7.82 6.15 6.49
CA ALA A 2 -8.22 7.15 5.51
C ALA A 2 -7.90 8.52 6.10
N SER A 3 -6.65 8.93 5.92
CA SER A 3 -6.12 10.17 6.46
C SER A 3 -6.50 11.33 5.54
N ASN A 4 -7.41 12.19 6.00
CA ASN A 4 -7.75 13.42 5.31
C ASN A 4 -6.71 14.50 5.71
N THR A 5 -5.48 14.38 5.20
CA THR A 5 -4.41 15.34 5.52
C THR A 5 -4.49 16.52 4.56
N LYS A 6 -4.73 17.73 5.09
CA LYS A 6 -4.55 18.98 4.34
C LYS A 6 -3.07 19.38 4.39
N ALA A 7 -2.23 18.75 3.59
CA ALA A 7 -0.91 19.29 3.30
C ALA A 7 -1.05 20.26 2.11
N ASN A 8 -0.77 21.55 2.31
CA ASN A 8 -0.71 22.57 1.25
C ASN A 8 -2.04 22.92 0.53
N GLY A 9 -3.18 22.85 1.24
CA GLY A 9 -4.47 23.33 0.70
C GLY A 9 -5.12 22.43 -0.36
N THR A 10 -4.49 21.34 -0.77
CA THR A 10 -5.11 20.31 -1.60
C THR A 10 -5.68 19.20 -0.70
N SER A 11 -7.00 19.04 -0.73
CA SER A 11 -7.65 17.94 -0.02
C SER A 11 -7.29 16.62 -0.70
N THR A 12 -7.13 15.56 0.08
CA THR A 12 -6.86 14.21 -0.42
C THR A 12 -7.77 13.23 0.28
N LEU A 13 -8.31 12.27 -0.48
CA LEU A 13 -9.05 11.14 0.07
C LEU A 13 -8.44 9.88 -0.50
N PHE A 14 -7.70 9.15 0.32
CA PHE A 14 -7.05 7.91 -0.06
C PHE A 14 -7.38 6.80 0.91
N HIS A 15 -7.70 5.64 0.34
CA HIS A 15 -7.57 4.36 1.01
C HIS A 15 -6.15 3.82 0.76
N LEU A 16 -5.55 3.24 1.80
CA LEU A 16 -4.23 2.64 1.74
C LEU A 16 -4.39 1.12 1.76
N LEU A 17 -4.09 0.47 0.64
CA LEU A 17 -4.07 -0.98 0.53
C LEU A 17 -2.64 -1.48 0.77
N ASP A 18 -2.43 -2.26 1.83
CA ASP A 18 -1.14 -2.92 2.08
C ASP A 18 -1.11 -4.28 1.38
N LEU A 19 -0.22 -4.47 0.41
CA LEU A 19 -0.11 -5.73 -0.32
C LEU A 19 0.53 -6.85 0.48
N ASN A 20 1.11 -6.55 1.65
CA ASN A 20 1.56 -7.60 2.56
C ASN A 20 0.37 -8.38 3.15
N ASP A 21 -0.81 -7.76 3.27
CA ASP A 21 -2.04 -8.47 3.65
C ASP A 21 -2.45 -9.57 2.64
N TYR A 22 -1.76 -9.60 1.49
CA TYR A 22 -1.97 -10.54 0.39
C TYR A 22 -0.70 -11.37 0.08
N GLY A 23 0.36 -11.28 0.89
CA GLY A 23 1.57 -12.09 0.77
C GLY A 23 2.69 -11.51 -0.11
N LEU A 24 2.71 -10.20 -0.38
CA LEU A 24 3.77 -9.59 -1.20
C LEU A 24 5.18 -9.77 -0.58
N GLU A 25 5.28 -9.92 0.72
CA GLU A 25 6.51 -10.21 1.44
C GLU A 25 7.13 -11.57 1.07
N GLU A 26 6.33 -12.52 0.59
CA GLU A 26 6.82 -13.82 0.12
C GLU A 26 7.41 -13.73 -1.30
N VAL A 27 7.12 -12.67 -2.04
CA VAL A 27 7.68 -12.41 -3.37
C VAL A 27 9.13 -11.91 -3.24
N PRO A 28 10.08 -12.42 -4.04
CA PRO A 28 11.46 -11.96 -4.07
C PRO A 28 11.54 -10.44 -4.24
N PRO A 29 12.38 -9.73 -3.46
CA PRO A 29 12.48 -8.27 -3.53
C PRO A 29 12.67 -7.72 -4.96
N THR A 30 13.38 -8.46 -5.81
CA THR A 30 13.63 -8.12 -7.22
C THR A 30 12.36 -8.10 -8.08
N LYS A 31 11.34 -8.90 -7.75
CA LYS A 31 10.06 -8.99 -8.48
C LYS A 31 8.96 -8.11 -7.87
N ARG A 32 9.07 -7.69 -6.61
CA ARG A 32 8.00 -6.96 -5.89
C ARG A 32 7.51 -5.71 -6.62
N ARG A 33 8.41 -4.96 -7.28
CA ARG A 33 8.03 -3.74 -8.02
C ARG A 33 7.12 -4.03 -9.21
N GLU A 34 7.42 -5.09 -9.96
CA GLU A 34 6.65 -5.54 -11.12
C GLU A 34 5.28 -6.06 -10.70
N VAL A 35 5.24 -6.96 -9.71
CA VAL A 35 4.00 -7.51 -9.14
C VAL A 35 3.10 -6.40 -8.62
N LYS A 36 3.68 -5.42 -7.91
CA LYS A 36 2.92 -4.27 -7.39
C LYS A 36 2.29 -3.44 -8.52
N GLU A 37 3.00 -3.26 -9.62
CA GLU A 37 2.49 -2.55 -10.80
C GLU A 37 1.35 -3.32 -11.48
N GLU A 38 1.51 -4.64 -11.63
CA GLU A 38 0.46 -5.51 -12.19
C GLU A 38 -0.80 -5.50 -11.31
N VAL A 39 -0.65 -5.60 -9.99
CA VAL A 39 -1.75 -5.46 -9.03
C VAL A 39 -2.42 -4.10 -9.15
N ARG A 40 -1.66 -3.02 -9.34
CA ARG A 40 -2.23 -1.67 -9.53
C ARG A 40 -3.15 -1.62 -10.76
N ILE A 41 -2.68 -2.13 -11.90
CA ILE A 41 -3.42 -2.11 -13.16
C ILE A 41 -4.71 -2.92 -13.05
N ILE A 42 -4.62 -4.16 -12.53
CA ILE A 42 -5.79 -5.03 -12.39
C ILE A 42 -6.80 -4.46 -11.38
N LEU A 43 -6.32 -3.88 -10.27
CA LEU A 43 -7.19 -3.23 -9.30
C LEU A 43 -7.93 -2.04 -9.91
N GLU A 44 -7.24 -1.26 -10.74
CA GLU A 44 -7.82 -0.12 -11.45
C GLU A 44 -8.93 -0.59 -12.39
N GLU A 45 -8.61 -1.53 -13.28
CA GLU A 45 -9.55 -2.10 -14.26
C GLU A 45 -10.81 -2.68 -13.59
N GLU A 46 -10.64 -3.50 -12.55
CA GLU A 46 -11.77 -4.13 -11.86
C GLU A 46 -12.67 -3.10 -11.16
N ILE A 47 -12.09 -2.08 -10.52
CA ILE A 47 -12.86 -0.99 -9.90
C ILE A 47 -13.65 -0.22 -10.96
N PHE A 48 -13.03 0.12 -12.09
CA PHE A 48 -13.71 0.80 -13.19
C PHE A 48 -14.85 -0.04 -13.78
N ASN A 49 -14.61 -1.34 -13.98
CA ASN A 49 -15.62 -2.27 -14.50
C ASN A 49 -16.82 -2.38 -13.56
N ASP A 50 -16.60 -2.53 -12.24
CA ASP A 50 -17.69 -2.57 -11.26
C ASP A 50 -18.48 -1.25 -11.24
N ILE A 51 -17.80 -0.10 -11.27
CA ILE A 51 -18.46 1.22 -11.29
C ILE A 51 -19.29 1.41 -12.57
N ALA A 52 -18.76 1.02 -13.74
CA ALA A 52 -19.44 1.10 -15.02
C ALA A 52 -20.75 0.27 -15.02
N ASP A 53 -20.72 -0.89 -14.37
CA ASP A 53 -21.86 -1.78 -14.14
C ASP A 53 -22.87 -1.26 -13.08
N GLY A 54 -22.57 -0.13 -12.43
CA GLY A 54 -23.35 0.41 -11.32
C GLY A 54 -23.27 -0.46 -10.07
N LYS A 55 -22.14 -1.15 -9.86
CA LYS A 55 -21.83 -1.96 -8.68
C LYS A 55 -20.77 -1.29 -7.83
N SER A 56 -20.82 -1.54 -6.53
CA SER A 56 -19.74 -1.19 -5.63
C SER A 56 -18.65 -2.26 -5.69
N PRO A 57 -17.38 -1.88 -5.89
CA PRO A 57 -16.23 -2.78 -5.71
C PRO A 57 -15.94 -3.09 -4.23
N VAL A 58 -16.70 -2.52 -3.28
CA VAL A 58 -16.51 -2.68 -1.84
C VAL A 58 -17.42 -3.77 -1.29
N LYS A 59 -16.84 -4.68 -0.49
CA LYS A 59 -17.55 -5.82 0.07
C LYS A 59 -18.74 -5.38 0.92
N GLY A 60 -19.92 -5.93 0.61
CA GLY A 60 -21.15 -5.72 1.37
C GLY A 60 -21.99 -4.53 0.93
N GLU A 61 -21.50 -3.68 0.01
CA GLU A 61 -22.25 -2.50 -0.46
C GLU A 61 -23.20 -2.83 -1.63
N GLY A 62 -22.88 -3.84 -2.45
CA GLY A 62 -23.78 -4.34 -3.50
C GLY A 62 -23.91 -3.40 -4.71
N ARG A 63 -25.13 -3.25 -5.23
CA ARG A 63 -25.42 -2.38 -6.39
C ARG A 63 -25.77 -0.96 -5.94
N PHE A 64 -25.34 0.04 -6.71
CA PHE A 64 -25.76 1.41 -6.48
C PHE A 64 -27.27 1.57 -6.67
N GLN A 65 -27.86 2.44 -5.85
CA GLN A 65 -29.27 2.79 -6.00
C GLN A 65 -29.49 3.41 -7.39
N ARG A 66 -30.46 2.86 -8.13
CA ARG A 66 -30.84 3.35 -9.46
C ARG A 66 -31.21 4.82 -9.43
N LEU A 67 -30.93 5.51 -10.53
CA LEU A 67 -31.38 6.87 -10.73
C LEU A 67 -32.92 6.93 -10.75
N ASP A 68 -33.44 8.06 -10.28
CA ASP A 68 -34.85 8.38 -10.46
C ASP A 68 -35.20 8.41 -11.96
N LYS A 69 -36.43 8.05 -12.30
CA LYS A 69 -36.83 7.91 -13.71
C LYS A 69 -36.76 9.25 -14.44
N ASP A 70 -37.22 10.33 -13.81
CA ASP A 70 -37.29 11.64 -14.44
C ASP A 70 -35.88 12.21 -14.57
N TYR A 71 -35.08 12.11 -13.50
CA TYR A 71 -33.66 12.48 -13.53
C TYR A 71 -32.87 11.69 -14.59
N ALA A 72 -33.05 10.37 -14.68
CA ALA A 72 -32.38 9.55 -15.69
C ALA A 72 -32.79 9.94 -17.11
N LYS A 73 -34.04 10.33 -17.32
CA LYS A 73 -34.54 10.79 -18.62
C LYS A 73 -33.85 12.08 -19.04
N ASP A 74 -33.74 13.03 -18.11
CA ASP A 74 -33.21 14.36 -18.37
C ASP A 74 -31.68 14.34 -18.54
N GLU A 75 -30.96 13.55 -17.74
CA GLU A 75 -29.48 13.58 -17.69
C GLU A 75 -28.78 12.41 -18.41
N LYS A 76 -29.46 11.27 -18.60
CA LYS A 76 -28.88 10.02 -19.14
C LYS A 76 -29.67 9.44 -20.31
N GLY A 77 -30.58 10.20 -20.92
CA GLY A 77 -31.42 9.70 -22.02
C GLY A 77 -32.28 8.50 -21.62
N GLY A 78 -32.62 8.38 -20.33
CA GLY A 78 -33.43 7.31 -19.75
C GLY A 78 -32.62 6.16 -19.13
N VAL A 79 -31.28 6.14 -19.24
CA VAL A 79 -30.45 5.10 -18.62
C VAL A 79 -30.43 5.29 -17.10
N ARG A 80 -30.98 4.32 -16.37
CA ARG A 80 -31.13 4.38 -14.91
C ARG A 80 -29.95 3.80 -14.11
N THR A 81 -28.92 3.32 -14.79
CA THR A 81 -27.70 2.82 -14.16
C THR A 81 -26.97 3.99 -13.53
N ALA A 82 -26.81 3.95 -12.22
CA ALA A 82 -26.14 5.01 -11.47
C ALA A 82 -24.63 4.75 -11.47
N ASN A 83 -24.00 4.79 -12.65
CA ASN A 83 -22.55 4.79 -12.77
C ASN A 83 -22.02 6.21 -12.51
N LEU A 84 -20.81 6.34 -11.95
CA LEU A 84 -20.23 7.65 -11.60
C LEU A 84 -19.89 8.53 -12.82
N GLU A 85 -20.26 8.10 -14.03
CA GLU A 85 -20.04 8.83 -15.29
C GLU A 85 -20.80 10.16 -15.38
N LEU A 86 -21.94 10.33 -14.70
CA LEU A 86 -22.62 11.65 -14.63
C LEU A 86 -21.73 12.70 -13.96
N GLU A 87 -20.81 12.25 -13.13
CA GLU A 87 -19.82 13.07 -12.49
C GLU A 87 -18.50 12.82 -13.20
N GLY A 88 -18.44 12.93 -14.53
CA GLY A 88 -17.30 12.50 -15.36
C GLY A 88 -15.91 12.90 -14.82
N ASP A 89 -15.80 14.05 -14.15
CA ASP A 89 -14.58 14.48 -13.45
C ASP A 89 -14.19 13.56 -12.29
N LEU A 90 -15.16 13.05 -11.53
CA LEU A 90 -14.95 12.13 -10.42
C LEU A 90 -14.38 10.79 -10.90
N LEU A 91 -15.01 10.15 -11.89
CA LEU A 91 -14.54 8.85 -12.37
C LEU A 91 -13.17 8.98 -13.05
N SER A 92 -12.97 10.03 -13.85
CA SER A 92 -11.68 10.29 -14.51
C SER A 92 -10.55 10.70 -13.55
N ASP A 93 -10.87 11.28 -12.38
CA ASP A 93 -9.89 11.62 -11.34
C ASP A 93 -9.63 10.48 -10.34
N LEU A 94 -10.31 9.34 -10.46
CA LEU A 94 -10.01 8.17 -9.63
C LEU A 94 -8.61 7.65 -9.98
N GLN A 95 -7.71 7.65 -9.00
CA GLN A 95 -6.32 7.28 -9.20
C GLN A 95 -5.91 6.16 -8.25
N ILE A 96 -5.20 5.19 -8.80
CA ILE A 96 -4.45 4.19 -8.02
C ILE A 96 -2.96 4.47 -8.22
N LYS A 97 -2.23 4.72 -7.14
CA LYS A 97 -0.81 5.09 -7.19
C LYS A 97 0.03 4.24 -6.27
N ASN A 98 1.25 3.96 -6.70
CA ASN A 98 2.26 3.33 -5.87
C ASN A 98 2.61 4.25 -4.69
N ALA A 99 2.44 3.73 -3.46
CA ALA A 99 2.96 4.35 -2.24
C ALA A 99 4.33 3.75 -1.87
N GLN A 100 4.93 4.19 -0.76
CA GLN A 100 6.16 3.60 -0.25
C GLN A 100 5.96 2.14 0.20
N GLY A 101 6.96 1.29 -0.03
CA GLY A 101 6.94 -0.12 0.40
C GLY A 101 5.91 -0.96 -0.36
N SER A 102 5.14 -1.76 0.37
CA SER A 102 4.10 -2.68 -0.12
C SER A 102 2.77 -2.00 -0.44
N LYS A 103 2.66 -0.68 -0.28
CA LYS A 103 1.35 0.00 -0.23
C LYS A 103 0.90 0.61 -1.56
N LEU A 104 -0.41 0.62 -1.81
CA LEU A 104 -1.07 1.35 -2.89
C LEU A 104 -2.03 2.41 -2.30
N PHE A 105 -2.05 3.59 -2.90
CA PHE A 105 -3.05 4.64 -2.63
C PHE A 105 -4.19 4.53 -3.64
N ILE A 106 -5.43 4.49 -3.18
CA ILE A 106 -6.64 4.44 -4.01
C ILE A 106 -7.55 5.63 -3.64
N GLY A 107 -7.82 6.53 -4.58
CA GLY A 107 -8.75 7.63 -4.35
C GLY A 107 -8.48 8.87 -5.22
N HIS A 108 -8.75 10.06 -4.66
CA HIS A 108 -8.79 11.33 -5.41
C HIS A 108 -7.90 12.41 -4.80
N LYS A 109 -7.54 13.41 -5.62
CA LYS A 109 -6.86 14.62 -5.15
C LYS A 109 -7.60 15.87 -5.63
N GLY A 110 -7.43 16.97 -4.88
CA GLY A 110 -7.85 18.29 -5.36
C GLY A 110 -9.37 18.49 -5.30
N LYS A 111 -9.98 18.86 -6.43
CA LYS A 111 -11.34 19.41 -6.50
C LYS A 111 -12.44 18.36 -6.39
N GLU A 112 -12.15 17.11 -6.76
CA GLU A 112 -13.12 16.01 -6.74
C GLU A 112 -13.24 15.33 -5.38
N VAL A 113 -12.29 15.59 -4.46
CA VAL A 113 -12.27 14.99 -3.12
C VAL A 113 -13.56 15.22 -2.33
N PRO A 114 -14.17 16.42 -2.28
CA PRO A 114 -15.44 16.61 -1.58
C PRO A 114 -16.59 15.82 -2.18
N LYS A 115 -16.64 15.65 -3.51
CA LYS A 115 -17.67 14.84 -4.18
C LYS A 115 -17.46 13.36 -3.88
N SER A 116 -16.21 12.89 -4.00
CA SER A 116 -15.82 11.53 -3.64
C SER A 116 -16.18 11.18 -2.19
N ASP A 117 -15.87 12.08 -1.25
CA ASP A 117 -16.21 11.90 0.16
C ASP A 117 -17.73 11.87 0.35
N GLY A 118 -18.48 12.69 -0.39
CA GLY A 118 -19.95 12.64 -0.43
C GLY A 118 -20.50 11.25 -0.79
N HIS A 119 -20.01 10.65 -1.88
CA HIS A 119 -20.48 9.34 -2.36
C HIS A 119 -20.03 8.18 -1.48
N ASN A 120 -18.77 8.21 -1.05
CA ASN A 120 -18.21 7.20 -0.17
C ASN A 120 -18.69 7.35 1.26
N GLN A 121 -19.15 8.54 1.66
CA GLN A 121 -19.58 8.92 3.01
C GLN A 121 -18.50 8.59 4.06
N MET A 122 -17.24 8.99 3.81
CA MET A 122 -16.12 8.67 4.69
C MET A 122 -16.08 9.62 5.89
N SER A 123 -16.16 10.94 5.66
CA SER A 123 -16.17 11.93 6.73
C SER A 123 -17.54 12.12 7.37
N ASP A 124 -17.56 12.57 8.62
CA ASP A 124 -18.82 12.89 9.31
C ASP A 124 -19.55 14.06 8.67
N LYS A 125 -18.82 14.99 8.03
CA LYS A 125 -19.40 16.06 7.23
C LYS A 125 -20.14 15.51 6.02
N ALA A 126 -19.53 14.57 5.29
CA ALA A 126 -20.15 13.90 4.16
C ALA A 126 -21.37 13.07 4.59
N LYS A 127 -21.27 12.30 5.68
CA LYS A 127 -22.41 11.57 6.26
C LYS A 127 -23.56 12.50 6.63
N SER A 128 -23.26 13.61 7.30
CA SER A 128 -24.26 14.62 7.71
C SER A 128 -24.92 15.29 6.51
N TRP A 129 -24.13 15.69 5.52
CA TRP A 129 -24.65 16.28 4.29
C TRP A 129 -25.52 15.27 3.51
N ALA A 130 -25.03 14.05 3.28
CA ALA A 130 -25.77 13.01 2.55
C ALA A 130 -27.10 12.65 3.24
N ARG A 131 -27.13 12.60 4.57
CA ARG A 131 -28.37 12.41 5.34
C ARG A 131 -29.37 13.55 5.13
N LYS A 132 -28.90 14.80 5.07
CA LYS A 132 -29.77 15.98 4.85
C LYS A 132 -30.27 16.07 3.41
N SER A 133 -29.39 15.82 2.43
CA SER A 133 -29.71 15.87 1.00
C SER A 133 -30.39 14.60 0.49
N LYS A 134 -30.48 13.55 1.33
CA LYS A 134 -30.94 12.20 0.95
C LYS A 134 -30.12 11.63 -0.21
N MET A 135 -28.83 11.97 -0.30
CA MET A 135 -27.98 11.47 -1.37
C MET A 135 -27.73 9.96 -1.16
N PRO A 136 -27.95 9.12 -2.20
CA PRO A 136 -27.67 7.70 -2.09
C PRO A 136 -26.17 7.47 -1.88
N LYS A 137 -25.83 6.53 -1.01
CA LYS A 137 -24.46 6.08 -0.83
C LYS A 137 -24.02 5.30 -2.08
N ARG A 138 -22.87 5.68 -2.64
CA ARG A 138 -22.24 5.00 -3.77
C ARG A 138 -20.79 4.75 -3.40
N ARG A 139 -20.56 3.81 -2.50
CA ARG A 139 -19.21 3.54 -2.00
C ARG A 139 -18.41 2.77 -3.05
N TYR A 140 -17.24 3.27 -3.43
CA TYR A 140 -16.34 2.64 -4.39
C TYR A 140 -14.88 2.63 -3.90
N ILE A 141 -14.60 3.33 -2.81
CA ILE A 141 -13.35 3.25 -2.06
C ILE A 141 -13.68 2.55 -0.74
N PRO A 142 -12.96 1.49 -0.33
CA PRO A 142 -13.18 0.85 0.96
C PRO A 142 -12.89 1.81 2.13
N ALA A 143 -13.71 1.72 3.18
CA ALA A 143 -13.36 2.32 4.48
C ALA A 143 -12.22 1.54 5.15
N ASP A 144 -11.74 2.03 6.29
CA ASP A 144 -10.58 1.43 6.99
C ASP A 144 -10.78 -0.03 7.43
N ASP A 145 -12.01 -0.42 7.72
CA ASP A 145 -12.42 -1.76 8.16
C ASP A 145 -13.11 -2.58 7.04
N GLN A 146 -13.18 -2.03 5.84
CA GLN A 146 -13.81 -2.67 4.70
C GLN A 146 -12.77 -3.19 3.71
N LEU A 147 -13.14 -4.27 3.03
CA LEU A 147 -12.34 -4.89 1.98
C LEU A 147 -13.02 -4.68 0.63
N PHE A 148 -12.25 -4.88 -0.44
CA PHE A 148 -12.82 -5.07 -1.77
C PHE A 148 -13.66 -6.35 -1.85
N VAL A 149 -14.52 -6.43 -2.86
CA VAL A 149 -15.27 -7.64 -3.20
C VAL A 149 -14.32 -8.82 -3.48
N LYS A 150 -14.85 -10.04 -3.32
CA LYS A 150 -14.05 -11.27 -3.39
C LYS A 150 -13.28 -11.40 -4.71
N SER A 151 -13.92 -11.11 -5.85
CA SER A 151 -13.29 -11.17 -7.18
C SER A 151 -12.00 -10.36 -7.26
N ILE A 152 -12.04 -9.10 -6.81
CA ILE A 152 -10.87 -8.22 -6.76
C ILE A 152 -9.80 -8.82 -5.85
N THR A 153 -10.16 -9.21 -4.62
CA THR A 153 -9.17 -9.75 -3.68
C THR A 153 -8.53 -11.05 -4.16
N ASP A 154 -9.28 -11.91 -4.86
CA ASP A 154 -8.79 -13.16 -5.41
C ASP A 154 -7.85 -12.93 -6.61
N ASN A 155 -8.16 -11.94 -7.46
CA ASN A 155 -7.27 -11.53 -8.55
C ASN A 155 -5.92 -11.00 -8.00
N ILE A 156 -5.94 -10.18 -6.95
CA ILE A 156 -4.71 -9.70 -6.28
C ILE A 156 -3.88 -10.88 -5.75
N ARG A 157 -4.52 -11.80 -5.01
CA ARG A 157 -3.85 -13.00 -4.48
C ARG A 157 -3.26 -13.85 -5.59
N ARG A 158 -3.97 -14.01 -6.71
CA ARG A 158 -3.50 -14.79 -7.86
C ARG A 158 -2.20 -14.22 -8.42
N ILE A 159 -2.13 -12.91 -8.64
CA ILE A 159 -0.95 -12.21 -9.18
C ILE A 159 0.25 -12.35 -8.24
N ILE A 160 0.05 -12.13 -6.94
CA ILE A 160 1.12 -12.27 -5.94
C ILE A 160 1.60 -13.72 -5.85
N LYS A 161 0.67 -14.67 -5.83
CA LYS A 161 0.98 -16.09 -5.76
C LYS A 161 1.76 -16.58 -6.98
N SER A 162 1.45 -16.11 -8.19
CA SER A 162 2.21 -16.49 -9.40
C SER A 162 3.65 -15.98 -9.40
N ALA A 163 3.96 -14.94 -8.64
CA ALA A 163 5.31 -14.42 -8.50
C ALA A 163 6.07 -14.96 -7.29
N THR A 164 5.39 -15.69 -6.42
CA THR A 164 5.97 -16.29 -5.21
C THR A 164 6.67 -17.60 -5.59
N PRO A 165 7.98 -17.76 -5.31
CA PRO A 165 8.72 -18.97 -5.59
C PRO A 165 8.09 -20.16 -4.87
N THR A 166 7.98 -21.26 -5.60
CA THR A 166 7.60 -22.55 -5.05
C THR A 166 8.65 -23.03 -4.04
N GLU A 167 8.25 -23.95 -3.15
CA GLU A 167 9.17 -24.52 -2.16
C GLU A 167 10.35 -25.25 -2.83
N GLU A 168 10.10 -25.89 -3.98
CA GLU A 168 11.14 -26.53 -4.79
C GLU A 168 12.17 -25.52 -5.31
N GLU A 169 11.72 -24.38 -5.85
CA GLU A 169 12.61 -23.30 -6.29
C GLU A 169 13.39 -22.68 -5.11
N ARG A 170 12.77 -22.60 -3.91
CA ARG A 170 13.46 -22.13 -2.70
C ARG A 170 14.54 -23.11 -2.26
N GLN A 171 14.25 -24.42 -2.29
CA GLN A 171 15.21 -25.46 -1.96
C GLN A 171 16.36 -25.52 -2.97
N GLN A 172 16.06 -25.37 -4.26
CA GLN A 172 17.07 -25.35 -5.31
C GLN A 172 18.02 -24.16 -5.13
N ARG A 173 17.50 -22.94 -4.91
CA ARG A 173 18.33 -21.76 -4.63
C ARG A 173 19.23 -21.95 -3.42
N ARG A 174 18.69 -22.49 -2.32
CA ARG A 174 19.48 -22.78 -1.12
C ARG A 174 20.61 -23.77 -1.41
N ARG A 175 20.36 -24.76 -2.27
CA ARG A 175 21.38 -25.73 -2.67
C ARG A 175 22.46 -25.08 -3.54
N GLU A 176 22.08 -24.27 -4.51
CA GLU A 176 23.01 -23.53 -5.37
C GLU A 176 23.90 -22.58 -4.53
N GLU A 177 23.32 -21.87 -3.56
CA GLU A 177 24.06 -21.01 -2.63
C GLU A 177 25.11 -21.79 -1.79
N LEU A 178 24.77 -23.00 -1.33
CA LEU A 178 25.71 -23.85 -0.58
C LEU A 178 26.84 -24.43 -1.46
N GLU A 179 26.55 -24.71 -2.73
CA GLU A 179 27.54 -25.18 -3.69
C GLU A 179 28.54 -24.07 -4.05
N ASP A 180 28.09 -22.81 -4.16
CA ASP A 180 28.95 -21.64 -4.39
C ASP A 180 29.82 -21.29 -3.16
N GLU A 181 29.31 -21.44 -1.94
CA GLU A 181 30.09 -21.20 -0.71
C GLU A 181 31.10 -22.33 -0.39
N GLY A 182 30.93 -23.52 -0.98
CA GLY A 182 31.85 -24.66 -0.84
C GLY A 182 33.12 -24.58 -1.69
N GLY A 183 33.32 -23.48 -2.42
CA GLY A 183 34.30 -23.32 -3.49
C GLY A 183 35.66 -22.71 -3.11
N GLU A 184 36.19 -22.94 -1.90
CA GLU A 184 37.65 -22.96 -1.68
C GLU A 184 37.93 -23.81 -0.44
N LEU A 185 38.14 -25.11 -0.66
CA LEU A 185 38.95 -25.92 0.25
C LEU A 185 40.34 -25.28 0.22
N VAL A 186 40.55 -24.26 1.04
CA VAL A 186 41.90 -23.85 1.43
C VAL A 186 42.45 -25.08 2.12
N ASP A 187 43.31 -25.82 1.42
CA ASP A 187 44.19 -26.79 2.03
C ASP A 187 45.02 -26.01 3.05
N ILE A 188 44.50 -25.91 4.28
CA ILE A 188 45.25 -25.43 5.42
C ILE A 188 46.31 -26.52 5.62
N ASP A 189 47.46 -26.29 5.00
CA ASP A 189 48.70 -27.01 5.26
C ASP A 189 48.92 -26.95 6.77
N ASP A 190 48.57 -28.05 7.45
CA ASP A 190 48.58 -28.26 8.89
C ASP A 190 50.01 -28.42 9.43
N SER A 191 50.92 -27.66 8.84
CA SER A 191 52.29 -27.52 9.28
C SER A 191 52.52 -26.07 9.67
N ARG A 192 52.27 -25.76 10.96
CA ARG A 192 53.22 -25.07 11.86
C ARG A 192 52.55 -24.23 12.96
N ALA A 193 53.11 -24.43 14.15
CA ALA A 193 53.12 -23.60 15.35
C ALA A 193 51.98 -23.79 16.36
N THR A 194 52.28 -24.69 17.30
CA THR A 194 51.99 -24.56 18.73
C THR A 194 52.03 -23.10 19.20
N ARG A 195 50.87 -22.46 19.34
CA ARG A 195 50.73 -21.19 20.06
C ARG A 195 50.07 -21.44 21.41
N THR A 196 50.86 -21.15 22.44
CA THR A 196 50.51 -21.10 23.85
C THR A 196 49.25 -20.26 24.12
N PRO A 197 48.42 -20.65 25.11
CA PRO A 197 47.22 -19.90 25.49
C PRO A 197 47.62 -18.60 26.19
N ALA A 198 47.43 -17.47 25.52
CA ALA A 198 47.48 -16.16 26.17
C ALA A 198 46.14 -15.90 26.87
N THR A 199 46.15 -16.00 28.19
CA THR A 199 45.09 -15.55 29.08
C THR A 199 45.00 -14.01 29.00
N SER A 200 44.14 -13.51 28.13
CA SER A 200 43.82 -12.08 28.05
C SER A 200 42.50 -11.86 28.76
N GLY A 201 42.57 -11.38 30.01
CA GLY A 201 41.42 -10.90 30.75
C GLY A 201 40.80 -9.68 30.05
N ILE A 202 39.69 -9.90 29.35
CA ILE A 202 38.84 -8.81 28.87
C ILE A 202 37.85 -8.51 29.99
N THR A 203 38.21 -7.56 30.83
CA THR A 203 37.27 -6.90 31.74
C THR A 203 36.31 -6.08 30.88
N ALA A 204 35.09 -6.56 30.72
CA ALA A 204 34.03 -5.82 30.05
C ALA A 204 33.72 -4.54 30.84
N PRO A 205 33.77 -3.34 30.23
CA PRO A 205 33.20 -2.16 30.86
C PRO A 205 31.68 -2.34 30.93
N ALA A 206 31.16 -2.39 32.15
CA ALA A 206 29.74 -2.34 32.44
C ALA A 206 29.19 -0.93 32.13
N THR A 207 29.06 -0.57 30.86
CA THR A 207 28.24 0.56 30.44
C THR A 207 26.93 0.01 29.90
N GLY A 208 25.94 -0.04 30.80
CA GLY A 208 24.55 -0.30 30.46
C GLY A 208 24.02 0.82 29.56
N VAL A 209 24.15 0.62 28.25
CA VAL A 209 23.40 1.38 27.25
C VAL A 209 22.17 0.54 26.94
N THR A 210 21.06 0.87 27.59
CA THR A 210 19.75 0.28 27.29
C THR A 210 19.29 0.78 25.93
N VAL A 211 18.73 -0.11 25.10
CA VAL A 211 18.25 0.22 23.73
C VAL A 211 17.23 1.38 23.73
N GLU A 212 16.57 1.63 24.86
CA GLU A 212 15.65 2.75 25.06
C GLU A 212 16.33 4.13 25.05
N SER A 213 17.64 4.24 25.36
CA SER A 213 18.33 5.54 25.34
C SER A 213 18.74 5.99 23.93
N LEU A 214 18.70 5.10 22.94
CA LEU A 214 18.99 5.41 21.53
C LEU A 214 17.82 6.08 20.81
N PHE A 215 16.63 6.09 21.41
CA PHE A 215 15.41 6.69 20.87
C PHE A 215 14.89 7.87 21.71
N SER A 216 15.75 8.51 22.49
CA SER A 216 15.38 9.75 23.16
C SER A 216 15.09 10.86 22.12
N GLU A 217 14.10 11.72 22.37
CA GLU A 217 13.77 12.84 21.47
C GLU A 217 14.98 13.73 21.16
N SER A 218 15.90 13.90 22.13
CA SER A 218 17.15 14.63 21.94
C SER A 218 18.10 14.00 20.90
N SER A 219 18.09 12.68 20.74
CA SER A 219 18.92 11.98 19.74
C SER A 219 18.37 12.18 18.32
N LEU A 220 17.05 12.28 18.17
CA LEU A 220 16.40 12.58 16.90
C LEU A 220 16.64 14.02 16.45
N GLU A 221 16.60 14.99 17.37
CA GLU A 221 16.90 16.39 17.05
C GLU A 221 18.34 16.59 16.57
N ALA A 222 19.31 15.95 17.23
CA ALA A 222 20.72 16.01 16.82
C ALA A 222 20.94 15.42 15.41
N PHE A 223 20.23 14.34 15.07
CA PHE A 223 20.35 13.71 13.75
C PHE A 223 19.76 14.57 12.63
N VAL A 224 18.62 15.21 12.89
CA VAL A 224 17.99 16.15 11.94
C VAL A 224 18.86 17.39 11.74
N ALA A 225 19.42 17.95 12.82
CA ALA A 225 20.34 19.09 12.74
C ALA A 225 21.58 18.78 11.90
N GLN A 226 22.18 17.60 12.09
CA GLN A 226 23.36 17.17 11.32
C GLN A 226 23.04 16.94 9.84
N ALA A 227 21.85 16.44 9.52
CA ALA A 227 21.40 16.26 8.13
C ALA A 227 21.18 17.61 7.41
N ILE A 228 20.64 18.62 8.12
CA ILE A 228 20.48 19.98 7.58
C ILE A 228 21.85 20.63 7.32
N GLN A 229 22.80 20.47 8.25
CA GLN A 229 24.13 21.06 8.13
C GLN A 229 24.94 20.48 6.95
N ARG A 230 24.84 19.16 6.71
CA ARG A 230 25.45 18.52 5.51
C ARG A 230 24.87 19.04 4.20
N ARG A 231 23.59 19.41 4.17
CA ARG A 231 22.94 19.98 2.98
C ARG A 231 23.37 21.42 2.70
N GLN A 232 23.72 22.18 3.72
CA GLN A 232 24.19 23.57 3.57
C GLN A 232 25.66 23.65 3.16
N ASN A 233 26.50 22.72 3.63
CA ASN A 233 27.93 22.71 3.33
C ASN A 233 28.28 22.00 2.00
N GLY A 234 27.32 21.31 1.39
CA GLY A 234 27.47 20.58 0.11
C GLY A 234 27.03 21.38 -1.13
N ARG A 235 26.99 22.71 -1.05
CA ARG A 235 26.66 23.62 -2.16
C ARG A 235 27.75 24.66 -2.34
#